data_AF-A0A2X2VW07-F1
#
_entry.id   AF-A0A2X2VW07-F1
#
_cell.length_a   1.000
_cell.length_b   1.000
_cell.length_c   1.000
_cell.angle_alpha   90.00
_cell.angle_beta   90.00
_cell.angle_gamma   90.00
#
_symmetry.space_group_name_H-M   'P 1'
#
loop_
_entity.id
_entity.type
_entity.pdbx_description
1 polymer ?
#
loop_
_entity_poly.entity_id
_entity_poly.type
_entity_poly.pdbx_seq_one_letter_code
_entity_poly.pdbx_strand_id
1 'polypeptide(L)'
;MMEYTLAEMCSRKAIEIEPRSAGIIENLGTILGDQSKMSEAIPYLRRVVELEPGNFNAFTNLLFGLTHSTELTAQDLLEEHKQFGLAAERWASKQPFTITHTREEKSRLRIGFVSGDFGRHPVTNFLAPVWYSLDRDRFEIYGYQNSPLQDEVNRATDGECLRMVKSHTSKPPRIC
;
A
#
# COMPACT_ATOMS: atom_id res chain seq x y z
N MET A 1 -6.60 -19.36 11.46
CA MET A 1 -6.65 -20.55 10.56
C MET A 1 -8.07 -20.96 10.21
N MET A 2 -8.98 -21.19 11.18
CA MET A 2 -10.37 -21.60 10.89
C MET A 2 -11.19 -20.58 10.06
N GLU A 3 -10.93 -19.28 10.21
CA GLU A 3 -11.63 -18.23 9.48
C GLU A 3 -11.27 -18.20 7.97
N TYR A 4 -9.99 -18.40 7.63
CA TYR A 4 -9.55 -18.40 6.23
C TYR A 4 -10.07 -19.60 5.44
N THR A 5 -10.20 -20.77 6.06
CA THR A 5 -10.77 -21.95 5.40
C THR A 5 -12.24 -21.75 5.07
N LEU A 6 -13.02 -21.18 6.00
CA LEU A 6 -14.42 -20.87 5.75
C LEU A 6 -14.58 -19.76 4.70
N ALA A 7 -13.76 -18.72 4.76
CA ALA A 7 -13.76 -17.63 3.80
C ALA A 7 -13.45 -18.14 2.37
N GLU A 8 -12.48 -19.04 2.23
CA GLU A 8 -12.17 -19.70 0.95
C GLU A 8 -13.38 -20.50 0.43
N MET A 9 -13.98 -21.35 1.28
CA MET A 9 -15.15 -22.15 0.89
C MET A 9 -16.32 -21.28 0.41
N CYS A 10 -16.64 -20.22 1.14
CA CYS A 10 -17.68 -19.27 0.76
C CYS A 10 -17.34 -18.57 -0.55
N SER A 11 -16.09 -18.15 -0.74
CA SER A 11 -15.66 -17.45 -1.97
C SER A 11 -15.68 -18.36 -3.20
N ARG A 12 -15.28 -19.64 -3.05
CA ARG A 12 -15.39 -20.65 -4.10
C ARG A 12 -16.83 -20.94 -4.49
N LYS A 13 -17.76 -20.92 -3.54
CA LYS A 13 -19.19 -21.05 -3.86
C LYS A 13 -19.77 -19.78 -4.49
N ALA A 14 -19.32 -18.61 -4.07
CA ALA A 14 -19.75 -17.34 -4.64
C ALA A 14 -19.36 -17.20 -6.12
N ILE A 15 -18.14 -17.63 -6.50
CA ILE A 15 -17.69 -17.58 -7.90
C ILE A 15 -18.46 -18.56 -8.80
N GLU A 16 -19.01 -19.65 -8.27
CA GLU A 16 -19.91 -20.54 -9.03
C GLU A 16 -21.24 -19.85 -9.38
N ILE A 17 -21.73 -18.97 -8.50
CA ILE A 17 -22.99 -18.24 -8.69
C ILE A 17 -22.78 -17.03 -9.61
N GLU A 18 -21.72 -16.27 -9.40
CA GLU A 18 -21.39 -15.07 -10.17
C GLU A 18 -19.94 -15.12 -10.70
N PRO A 19 -19.67 -15.91 -11.76
CA PRO A 19 -18.31 -16.20 -12.23
C PRO A 19 -17.61 -15.02 -12.91
N ARG A 20 -18.28 -13.87 -13.04
CA ARG A 20 -17.77 -12.65 -13.67
C ARG A 20 -17.67 -11.46 -12.71
N SER A 21 -18.05 -11.63 -11.44
CA SER A 21 -17.94 -10.57 -10.44
C SER A 21 -16.47 -10.37 -10.05
N ALA A 22 -15.89 -9.24 -10.45
CA ALA A 22 -14.48 -8.93 -10.17
C ALA A 22 -14.18 -8.93 -8.66
N GLY A 23 -15.09 -8.38 -7.84
CA GLY A 23 -14.92 -8.39 -6.38
C GLY A 23 -14.94 -9.80 -5.76
N ILE A 24 -15.74 -10.74 -6.30
CA ILE A 24 -15.72 -12.14 -5.81
C ILE A 24 -14.41 -12.82 -6.21
N ILE A 25 -13.95 -12.60 -7.45
CA ILE A 25 -12.68 -13.13 -7.96
C ILE A 25 -11.50 -12.56 -7.13
N GLU A 26 -11.52 -11.27 -6.83
CA GLU A 26 -10.53 -10.58 -6.00
C GLU A 26 -10.47 -11.19 -4.60
N ASN A 27 -11.62 -11.34 -3.94
CA ASN A 27 -11.68 -11.91 -2.60
C ASN A 27 -11.06 -13.31 -2.56
N LEU A 28 -11.39 -14.17 -3.53
CA LEU A 28 -10.80 -15.50 -3.60
C LEU A 28 -9.28 -15.44 -3.81
N GLY A 29 -8.80 -14.60 -4.73
CA GLY A 29 -7.37 -14.40 -4.97
C GLY A 29 -6.62 -13.93 -3.72
N THR A 30 -7.15 -12.93 -3.02
CA THR A 30 -6.57 -12.40 -1.78
C THR A 30 -6.56 -13.43 -0.65
N ILE A 31 -7.66 -14.16 -0.44
CA ILE A 31 -7.73 -15.22 0.58
C ILE A 31 -6.71 -16.33 0.31
N LEU A 32 -6.55 -16.73 -0.95
CA LEU A 32 -5.53 -17.71 -1.34
C LEU A 32 -4.11 -17.18 -1.09
N GLY A 33 -3.86 -15.90 -1.40
CA GLY A 33 -2.61 -15.21 -1.10
C GLY A 33 -2.28 -15.20 0.40
N ASP A 34 -3.24 -14.84 1.25
CA ASP A 34 -3.11 -14.83 2.71
C ASP A 34 -2.82 -16.23 3.29
N GLN A 35 -3.33 -17.27 2.64
CA GLN A 35 -3.02 -18.67 2.96
C GLN A 35 -1.69 -19.16 2.37
N SER A 36 -0.90 -18.29 1.75
CA SER A 36 0.34 -18.61 1.04
C SER A 36 0.17 -19.56 -0.16
N LYS A 37 -1.06 -19.73 -0.68
CA LYS A 37 -1.36 -20.54 -1.88
C LYS A 37 -1.20 -19.70 -3.14
N MET A 38 -0.02 -19.11 -3.30
CA MET A 38 0.19 -18.07 -4.31
C MET A 38 0.01 -18.56 -5.74
N SER A 39 0.43 -19.79 -6.04
CA SER A 39 0.23 -20.42 -7.36
C SER A 39 -1.25 -20.53 -7.74
N GLU A 40 -2.16 -20.73 -6.76
CA GLU A 40 -3.60 -20.72 -7.00
C GLU A 40 -4.17 -19.29 -7.08
N ALA A 41 -3.61 -18.34 -6.31
CA ALA A 41 -4.08 -16.96 -6.26
C ALA A 41 -3.83 -16.19 -7.58
N ILE A 42 -2.64 -16.37 -8.17
CA ILE A 42 -2.16 -15.59 -9.33
C ILE A 42 -3.16 -15.58 -10.50
N PRO A 43 -3.73 -16.71 -10.97
CA PRO A 43 -4.71 -16.70 -12.05
C PRO A 43 -5.96 -15.85 -11.75
N TYR A 44 -6.45 -15.86 -10.50
CA TYR A 44 -7.59 -15.04 -10.10
C TYR A 44 -7.20 -13.56 -10.07
N LEU A 45 -6.06 -13.21 -9.46
CA LEU A 45 -5.60 -11.83 -9.36
C LEU A 45 -5.32 -11.22 -10.74
N ARG A 46 -4.68 -11.97 -11.65
CA ARG A 46 -4.46 -11.53 -13.04
C ARG A 46 -5.77 -11.24 -13.76
N ARG A 47 -6.78 -12.10 -13.58
CA ARG A 47 -8.12 -11.88 -14.14
C ARG A 47 -8.79 -10.62 -13.59
N VAL A 48 -8.62 -10.30 -12.31
CA VAL A 48 -9.16 -9.03 -11.76
C VAL A 48 -8.45 -7.83 -12.38
N VAL A 49 -7.12 -7.87 -12.52
CA VAL A 49 -6.35 -6.79 -13.14
C VAL A 49 -6.76 -6.57 -14.61
N GLU A 50 -7.07 -7.64 -15.35
CA GLU A 50 -7.59 -7.55 -16.72
C GLU A 50 -8.98 -6.92 -16.79
N LEU A 51 -9.87 -7.28 -15.86
CA LEU A 51 -11.25 -6.74 -15.80
C LEU A 51 -11.28 -5.31 -15.29
N GLU A 52 -10.46 -5.01 -14.29
CA GLU A 52 -10.42 -3.75 -13.56
C GLU A 52 -8.95 -3.30 -13.38
N PRO A 53 -8.34 -2.68 -14.40
CA PRO A 53 -6.95 -2.20 -14.31
C PRO A 53 -6.70 -1.15 -13.22
N GLY A 54 -7.76 -0.58 -12.65
CA GLY A 54 -7.72 0.34 -11.50
C GLY A 54 -7.85 -0.33 -10.13
N ASN A 55 -8.01 -1.65 -10.07
CA ASN A 55 -8.07 -2.39 -8.81
C ASN A 55 -6.64 -2.65 -8.29
N PHE A 56 -6.07 -1.63 -7.63
CA PHE A 56 -4.69 -1.68 -7.13
C PHE A 56 -4.47 -2.70 -6.01
N ASN A 57 -5.51 -3.10 -5.28
CA ASN A 57 -5.41 -4.17 -4.29
C ASN A 57 -5.07 -5.51 -4.96
N ALA A 58 -5.86 -5.89 -5.98
CA ALA A 58 -5.57 -7.10 -6.76
C ALA A 58 -4.21 -7.03 -7.46
N PHE A 59 -3.85 -5.86 -8.00
CA PHE A 59 -2.59 -5.67 -8.71
C PHE A 59 -1.37 -5.79 -7.77
N THR A 60 -1.41 -5.17 -6.58
CA THR A 60 -0.32 -5.29 -5.61
C THR A 60 -0.19 -6.71 -5.06
N ASN A 61 -1.31 -7.40 -4.79
CA ASN A 61 -1.30 -8.80 -4.40
C ASN A 61 -0.73 -9.71 -5.50
N LEU A 62 -1.05 -9.44 -6.77
CA LEU A 62 -0.45 -10.14 -7.91
C LEU A 62 1.06 -9.96 -7.90
N LEU A 63 1.55 -8.71 -7.88
CA LEU A 63 2.99 -8.43 -7.90
C LEU A 63 3.72 -9.06 -6.72
N PHE A 64 3.14 -9.00 -5.51
CA PHE A 64 3.68 -9.69 -4.34
C PHE A 64 3.77 -11.21 -4.56
N GLY A 65 2.80 -11.80 -5.24
CA GLY A 65 2.88 -13.21 -5.61
C GLY A 65 3.99 -13.51 -6.60
N LEU A 66 4.14 -12.66 -7.62
CA LEU A 66 5.13 -12.84 -8.68
C LEU A 66 6.56 -12.68 -8.18
N THR A 67 6.83 -11.86 -7.15
CA THR A 67 8.18 -11.71 -6.57
C THR A 67 8.69 -13.00 -5.90
N HIS A 68 7.80 -13.93 -5.58
CA HIS A 68 8.12 -15.23 -5.00
C HIS A 68 8.07 -16.37 -6.04
N SER A 69 7.82 -16.05 -7.31
CA SER A 69 7.83 -17.04 -8.38
C SER A 69 9.26 -17.50 -8.68
N THR A 70 9.44 -18.81 -8.81
CA THR A 70 10.70 -19.41 -9.27
C THR A 70 10.76 -19.56 -10.79
N GLU A 71 9.67 -19.28 -11.48
CA GLU A 71 9.51 -19.46 -12.93
C GLU A 71 9.80 -18.17 -13.72
N LEU A 72 9.60 -17.01 -13.10
CA LEU A 72 9.79 -15.72 -13.75
C LEU A 72 11.23 -15.25 -13.70
N THR A 73 11.69 -14.62 -14.77
CA THR A 73 12.94 -13.87 -14.76
C THR A 73 12.75 -12.51 -14.10
N ALA A 74 13.84 -11.89 -13.68
CA ALA A 74 13.82 -10.50 -13.19
C ALA A 74 13.27 -9.52 -14.25
N GLN A 75 13.45 -9.81 -15.54
CA GLN A 75 12.95 -8.99 -16.62
C GLN A 75 11.43 -9.09 -16.77
N ASP A 76 10.88 -10.31 -16.63
CA ASP A 76 9.42 -10.52 -16.63
C ASP A 76 8.77 -9.80 -15.45
N LEU A 77 9.37 -9.93 -14.27
CA LEU A 77 8.89 -9.26 -13.06
C LEU A 77 8.94 -7.74 -13.19
N LEU A 78 10.00 -7.19 -13.77
CA LEU A 78 10.12 -5.76 -14.03
C LEU A 78 9.01 -5.28 -14.97
N GLU A 79 8.68 -6.04 -16.01
CA GLU A 79 7.63 -5.65 -16.95
C GLU A 79 6.26 -5.60 -16.26
N GLU A 80 5.93 -6.59 -15.42
CA GLU A 80 4.70 -6.59 -14.61
C GLU A 80 4.62 -5.34 -13.69
N HIS A 81 5.73 -4.96 -13.06
CA HIS A 81 5.79 -3.76 -12.22
C HIS A 81 5.66 -2.45 -13.03
N LYS A 82 6.16 -2.41 -14.27
CA LYS A 82 5.94 -1.26 -15.16
C LYS A 82 4.47 -1.12 -15.53
N GLN A 83 3.76 -2.21 -15.78
CA GLN A 83 2.32 -2.16 -16.05
C GLN A 83 1.53 -1.58 -14.87
N PHE A 84 1.91 -1.94 -13.64
CA PHE A 84 1.36 -1.29 -12.44
C PHE A 84 1.67 0.21 -12.41
N GLY A 85 2.92 0.61 -12.68
CA GLY A 85 3.33 2.01 -12.74
C GLY A 85 2.50 2.83 -13.74
N LEU A 86 2.30 2.30 -14.95
CA LEU A 86 1.46 2.93 -15.97
C LEU A 86 0.00 3.07 -15.52
N ALA A 87 -0.56 2.05 -14.85
CA ALA A 87 -1.90 2.12 -14.29
C ALA A 87 -2.01 3.18 -13.17
N ALA A 88 -1.01 3.24 -12.28
CA ALA A 88 -0.93 4.22 -11.20
C ALA A 88 -0.81 5.65 -11.74
N GLU A 89 0.02 5.90 -12.74
CA GLU A 89 0.15 7.20 -13.41
C GLU A 89 -1.17 7.64 -14.06
N ARG A 90 -1.86 6.73 -14.73
CA ARG A 90 -3.19 7.00 -15.32
C ARG A 90 -4.22 7.36 -14.26
N TRP A 91 -4.19 6.70 -13.10
CA TRP A 91 -5.06 7.05 -11.98
C TRP A 91 -4.68 8.41 -11.36
N ALA A 92 -3.39 8.65 -11.14
CA ALA A 92 -2.86 9.87 -10.54
C ALA A 92 -3.18 11.12 -11.38
N SER A 93 -3.07 11.03 -12.71
CA SER A 93 -3.37 12.15 -13.63
C SER A 93 -4.83 12.63 -13.59
N LYS A 94 -5.74 11.83 -13.01
CA LYS A 94 -7.16 12.17 -12.86
C LYS A 94 -7.50 12.76 -11.49
N GLN A 95 -6.55 12.79 -10.55
CA GLN A 95 -6.82 13.27 -9.20
C GLN A 95 -6.88 14.80 -9.16
N PRO A 96 -7.79 15.39 -8.36
CA PRO A 96 -8.02 16.83 -8.34
C PRO A 96 -7.01 17.54 -7.42
N PHE A 97 -5.72 17.41 -7.70
CA PHE A 97 -4.69 18.16 -6.96
C PHE A 97 -3.71 18.85 -7.91
N THR A 98 -3.28 20.04 -7.52
CA THR A 98 -2.23 20.79 -8.21
C THR A 98 -0.99 20.79 -7.34
N ILE A 99 0.13 20.31 -7.88
CA ILE A 99 1.41 20.45 -7.21
C ILE A 99 1.92 21.87 -7.46
N THR A 100 1.96 22.68 -6.40
CA THR A 100 2.57 24.00 -6.45
C THR A 100 3.98 23.92 -5.88
N HIS A 101 4.98 24.21 -6.70
CA HIS A 101 6.36 24.33 -6.24
C HIS A 101 6.62 25.76 -5.78
N THR A 102 6.45 26.02 -4.49
CA THR A 102 6.93 27.26 -3.87
C THR A 102 8.31 27.00 -3.27
N ARG A 103 9.36 27.55 -3.89
CA ARG A 103 10.69 27.57 -3.31
C ARG A 103 10.88 28.88 -2.57
N GLU A 104 10.76 28.84 -1.25
CA GLU A 104 11.18 29.95 -0.40
C GLU A 104 12.69 29.85 -0.17
N GLU A 105 13.43 30.89 -0.53
CA GLU A 105 14.90 30.88 -0.62
C GLU A 105 15.63 30.64 0.72
N LYS A 106 14.92 30.73 1.85
CA LYS A 106 15.46 30.67 3.21
C LYS A 106 14.70 29.75 4.17
N SER A 107 13.80 28.90 3.70
CA SER A 107 13.07 27.97 4.59
C SER A 107 13.79 26.64 4.76
N ARG A 108 13.53 25.96 5.89
CA ARG A 108 13.96 24.59 6.13
C ARG A 108 13.35 23.67 5.09
N LEU A 109 14.09 22.64 4.67
CA LEU A 109 13.53 21.65 3.73
C LEU A 109 12.51 20.77 4.47
N ARG A 110 11.31 20.68 3.92
CA ARG A 110 10.25 19.82 4.44
C ARG A 110 10.38 18.40 3.87
N ILE A 111 10.50 17.41 4.74
CA ILE A 111 10.59 15.99 4.40
C ILE A 111 9.35 15.28 4.93
N GLY A 112 8.60 14.63 4.05
CA GLY A 112 7.42 13.84 4.39
C GLY A 112 7.68 12.34 4.22
N PHE A 113 7.51 11.56 5.27
CA PHE A 113 7.53 10.09 5.22
C PHE A 113 6.10 9.58 5.18
N VAL A 114 5.74 8.76 4.20
CA VAL A 114 4.40 8.18 4.06
C VAL A 114 4.49 6.67 4.26
N SER A 115 3.73 6.12 5.22
CA SER A 115 3.72 4.68 5.49
C SER A 115 2.46 4.24 6.21
N GLY A 116 2.02 3.00 5.97
CA GLY A 116 1.01 2.33 6.80
C GLY A 116 1.57 1.73 8.09
N ASP A 117 2.89 1.72 8.24
CA ASP A 117 3.59 0.85 9.20
C ASP A 117 4.35 1.63 10.28
N PHE A 118 3.86 2.82 10.63
CA PHE A 118 4.33 3.58 11.78
C PHE A 118 3.86 2.91 13.08
N GLY A 119 4.63 1.94 13.59
CA GLY A 119 4.31 1.14 14.76
C GLY A 119 5.31 0.00 14.94
N ARG A 120 4.92 -1.10 15.59
CA ARG A 120 5.73 -2.33 15.73
C ARG A 120 5.87 -3.06 14.39
N HIS A 121 6.65 -2.49 13.49
CA HIS A 121 6.90 -3.00 12.14
C HIS A 121 8.35 -2.74 11.71
N PRO A 122 8.98 -3.60 10.90
CA PRO A 122 10.34 -3.39 10.41
C PRO A 122 10.59 -2.01 9.79
N VAL A 123 9.60 -1.44 9.10
CA VAL A 123 9.69 -0.08 8.54
C VAL A 123 10.07 0.94 9.61
N THR A 124 9.42 0.90 10.77
CA THR A 124 9.72 1.84 11.87
C THR A 124 11.11 1.59 12.45
N ASN A 125 11.54 0.34 12.56
CA ASN A 125 12.88 0.01 13.06
C ASN A 125 13.99 0.61 12.18
N PHE A 126 13.84 0.54 10.86
CA PHE A 126 14.82 1.11 9.92
C PHE A 126 14.70 2.61 9.76
N LEU A 127 13.50 3.17 9.91
CA LEU A 127 13.27 4.60 9.83
C LEU A 127 13.76 5.35 11.07
N ALA A 128 13.60 4.77 12.26
CA ALA A 128 13.98 5.39 13.54
C ALA A 128 15.36 6.06 13.55
N PRO A 129 16.48 5.40 13.18
CA PRO A 129 17.79 6.05 13.20
C PRO A 129 17.90 7.24 12.25
N VAL A 130 17.30 7.17 11.06
CA VAL A 130 17.25 8.31 10.13
C VAL A 130 16.41 9.43 10.73
N TRP A 131 15.25 9.08 11.28
CA TRP A 131 14.33 10.02 11.88
C TRP A 131 14.99 10.83 12.99
N TYR A 132 15.68 10.18 13.92
CA TYR A 132 16.33 10.84 15.06
C TYR A 132 17.63 11.58 14.72
N SER A 133 18.32 11.19 13.64
CA SER A 133 19.61 11.80 13.27
C SER A 133 19.49 13.05 12.38
N LEU A 134 18.34 13.29 11.76
CA LEU A 134 18.16 14.45 10.86
C LEU A 134 18.27 15.78 11.61
N ASP A 135 19.09 16.69 11.07
CA ASP A 135 19.31 18.03 11.61
C ASP A 135 18.02 18.86 11.57
N ARG A 136 17.49 19.20 12.76
CA ARG A 136 16.26 19.97 12.89
C ARG A 136 16.44 21.46 12.60
N ASP A 137 17.65 22.00 12.49
CA ASP A 137 17.85 23.38 12.03
C ASP A 137 17.74 23.49 10.50
N ARG A 138 17.91 22.36 9.80
CA ARG A 138 17.88 22.29 8.33
C ARG A 138 16.61 21.66 7.77
N PHE A 139 16.00 20.72 8.51
CA PHE A 139 14.88 19.91 8.03
C PHE A 139 13.67 19.98 8.94
N GLU A 140 12.49 20.20 8.36
CA GLU A 140 11.18 19.99 8.98
C GLU A 140 10.68 18.60 8.58
N ILE A 141 10.31 17.76 9.55
CA ILE A 141 9.98 16.36 9.26
C ILE A 141 8.53 16.07 9.60
N TYR A 142 7.85 15.38 8.69
CA TYR A 142 6.44 15.03 8.75
C TYR A 142 6.27 13.53 8.55
N GLY A 143 5.35 12.92 9.30
CA GLY A 143 4.91 11.56 9.06
C GLY A 143 3.45 11.52 8.63
N TYR A 144 3.16 10.75 7.59
CA TYR A 144 1.83 10.55 7.02
C TYR A 144 1.47 9.08 7.17
N GLN A 145 0.71 8.77 8.22
CA GLN A 145 0.27 7.42 8.51
C GLN A 145 -0.97 7.08 7.68
N ASN A 146 -0.82 6.08 6.81
CA ASN A 146 -1.89 5.56 5.97
C ASN A 146 -2.38 4.18 6.44
N SER A 147 -2.61 4.03 7.74
CA SER A 147 -3.18 2.83 8.35
C SER A 147 -3.91 3.19 9.65
N PRO A 148 -4.94 2.42 10.07
CA PRO A 148 -5.57 2.59 11.37
C PRO A 148 -4.73 2.09 12.55
N LEU A 149 -3.52 1.56 12.33
CA LEU A 149 -2.64 1.00 13.36
C LEU A 149 -2.46 1.96 14.56
N GLN A 150 -2.66 1.45 15.77
CA GLN A 150 -2.42 2.19 17.01
C GLN A 150 -1.79 1.26 18.05
N ASP A 151 -0.48 1.34 18.20
CA ASP A 151 0.26 0.67 19.26
C ASP A 151 1.11 1.67 20.07
N GLU A 152 1.90 1.15 21.02
CA GLU A 152 2.76 1.97 21.86
C GLU A 152 3.89 2.67 21.08
N VAL A 153 4.40 2.05 20.02
CA VAL A 153 5.48 2.60 19.20
C VAL A 153 4.91 3.77 18.40
N ASN A 154 3.75 3.57 17.77
CA ASN A 154 3.00 4.61 17.07
C ASN A 154 2.75 5.83 17.97
N ARG A 155 2.29 5.62 19.21
CA ARG A 155 2.04 6.69 20.18
C ARG A 155 3.31 7.42 20.60
N ALA A 156 4.43 6.71 20.73
CA ALA A 156 5.72 7.34 21.04
C ALA A 156 6.18 8.23 19.87
N THR A 157 6.03 7.77 18.63
CA THR A 157 6.41 8.53 17.43
C THR A 157 5.52 9.77 17.24
N ASP A 158 4.21 9.66 17.53
CA ASP A 158 3.27 10.80 17.52
C ASP A 158 3.74 11.97 18.39
N GLY A 159 4.37 11.69 19.55
CA GLY A 159 4.87 12.71 20.49
C GLY A 159 6.15 13.41 20.03
N GLU A 160 6.88 12.84 19.07
CA GLU A 160 8.19 13.32 18.60
C GLU A 160 8.14 13.95 17.20
N CYS A 161 6.98 13.86 16.54
CA CYS A 161 6.75 14.49 15.26
C CYS A 161 6.40 15.97 15.43
N LEU A 162 6.91 16.83 14.53
CA LEU A 162 6.29 18.15 14.31
C LEU A 162 4.81 17.98 13.93
N ARG A 163 4.50 16.91 13.18
CA ARG A 163 3.13 16.49 12.88
C ARG A 163 3.01 15.07 12.34
N MET A 164 2.12 14.28 12.94
CA MET A 164 1.58 13.04 12.35
C MET A 164 0.22 13.29 11.71
N VAL A 165 0.11 12.92 10.45
CA VAL A 165 -1.11 13.04 9.66
C VAL A 165 -1.73 11.66 9.49
N LYS A 166 -2.91 11.44 10.07
CA LYS A 166 -3.65 10.17 9.99
C LYS A 166 -4.74 10.28 8.92
N SER A 167 -4.50 9.70 7.75
CA SER A 167 -5.42 9.78 6.58
C SER A 167 -6.76 9.06 6.79
N HIS A 168 -6.85 8.19 7.79
CA HIS A 168 -8.03 7.37 8.10
C HIS A 168 -9.06 8.09 8.97
N THR A 169 -8.75 9.32 9.41
CA THR A 169 -9.68 10.14 10.17
C THR A 169 -10.51 10.99 9.21
N SER A 170 -11.82 11.12 9.46
CA SER A 170 -12.79 11.83 8.60
C SER A 170 -12.56 13.34 8.45
N LYS A 171 -11.43 13.85 8.95
CA LYS A 171 -11.01 15.23 8.78
C LYS A 171 -9.78 15.27 7.87
N PRO A 172 -9.81 16.04 6.77
CA PRO A 172 -8.63 16.22 5.95
C PRO A 172 -7.50 16.74 6.84
N PRO A 173 -6.27 16.24 6.65
CA PRO A 173 -5.14 16.76 7.39
C PRO A 173 -4.99 18.24 7.06
N ARG A 174 -5.16 19.11 8.06
CA ARG A 174 -4.99 20.55 7.87
C ARG A 174 -3.51 20.90 7.72
N ILE A 175 -2.82 20.50 6.67
CA ILE A 175 -1.45 20.98 6.42
C ILE A 175 -1.53 22.52 6.43
N CYS A 176 -0.90 23.15 7.42
CA CYS A 176 -0.69 24.59 7.41
C CYS A 176 0.58 24.84 6.61
#